data_AF-A0A2R6B725-F1
#
_entry.id   AF-A0A2R6B725-F1
#
_cell.length_a   1.000
_cell.length_b   1.000
_cell.length_c   1.000
_cell.angle_alpha   90.00
_cell.angle_beta   90.00
_cell.angle_gamma   90.00
#
_symmetry.space_group_name_H-M   'P 1'
#
loop_
_entity.id
_entity.type
_entity.pdbx_description
1 polymer ?
#
loop_
_entity_poly.entity_id
_entity_poly.type
_entity_poly.pdbx_seq_one_letter_code
_entity_poly.pdbx_strand_id
1 'polypeptide(L)'
;MAYGKRFWVYPAAAVLLAVVIIAATAIYMGVQTKTPPSSYSVLAIKLTDPPQVPDGTQWLNVTFTQVSLLIAEPTGSSGQVITKSVTITPQGGSATIDLLALQNYTYTLAQANLTQGSVVYSVTFTVSKIVIDVNGTQSPVTITGGATTLQAVIANPKSLTGDNEALIQLNPVVVNTPSGYQLIPSTVAVITPSHGQEHEGGMSTLSQQEEKELEEATGNLSVKILTLSVSGSNTTFMLLVNNTGSIPVQLVAIGLHGEFNVTGSACRAGQEGDHNQGQGDHNQGGNGMGDQQGGEGNSGDSASVVTLNPADHGECEHPDQVVFIPLNTSSTQATSTTTSSSTSTTTTSASNAKCQVFNMSVVNGEDGNDNSQGNENQQPAGIVIQPHECVELVFKGVIGFGSSNLTLVPSLTAGSTYTIHIIASNSAEQKLECTVPVSPASCRPVTSDNNDS
;
A
#
# COMPACT_ATOMS: atom_id res chain seq x y z
N MET A 1 17.81 -32.04 -99.83
CA MET A 1 17.92 -33.14 -98.84
C MET A 1 19.26 -32.95 -98.14
N ALA A 2 19.43 -32.86 -96.82
CA ALA A 2 18.65 -33.38 -95.71
C ALA A 2 18.77 -32.47 -94.48
N TYR A 3 17.69 -32.33 -93.73
CA TYR A 3 17.66 -31.81 -92.36
C TYR A 3 18.00 -32.94 -91.38
N GLY A 4 18.84 -32.69 -90.37
CA GLY A 4 19.20 -33.72 -89.41
C GLY A 4 19.85 -33.23 -88.11
N LYS A 5 19.02 -33.15 -87.06
CA LYS A 5 19.30 -33.45 -85.64
C LYS A 5 20.31 -32.59 -84.88
N ARG A 6 19.81 -31.64 -84.06
CA ARG A 6 20.24 -31.37 -82.67
C ARG A 6 19.09 -30.75 -81.87
N PHE A 7 18.20 -31.57 -81.31
CA PHE A 7 17.04 -31.10 -80.54
C PHE A 7 16.81 -31.95 -79.28
N TRP A 8 17.86 -32.34 -78.54
CA TRP A 8 17.69 -33.20 -77.35
C TRP A 8 18.58 -32.85 -76.14
N VAL A 9 19.27 -31.70 -76.14
CA VAL A 9 20.17 -31.33 -75.02
C VAL A 9 19.48 -30.42 -73.98
N TYR A 10 18.43 -29.69 -74.37
CA TYR A 10 17.75 -28.73 -73.49
C TYR A 10 16.74 -29.31 -72.49
N PRO A 11 15.98 -30.41 -72.76
CA PRO A 11 14.98 -30.88 -71.81
C PRO A 11 15.60 -31.60 -70.59
N ALA A 12 16.77 -32.24 -70.74
CA ALA A 12 17.43 -32.95 -69.64
C ALA A 12 18.01 -32.00 -68.57
N ALA A 13 18.57 -30.86 -68.99
CA ALA A 13 19.13 -29.86 -68.07
C ALA A 13 18.03 -29.14 -67.26
N ALA A 14 16.87 -28.88 -67.88
CA ALA A 14 15.74 -28.23 -67.22
C ALA A 14 15.11 -29.11 -66.12
N VAL A 15 15.00 -30.42 -66.36
CA VAL A 15 14.48 -31.38 -65.37
C VAL A 15 15.44 -31.51 -64.18
N LEU A 16 16.75 -31.54 -64.42
CA LEU A 16 17.75 -31.60 -63.35
C LEU A 16 17.72 -30.34 -62.47
N LEU A 17 17.59 -29.15 -63.07
CA LEU A 17 17.45 -27.90 -62.33
C LEU A 17 16.15 -27.87 -61.50
N ALA A 18 15.04 -28.35 -62.05
CA ALA A 18 13.76 -28.41 -61.34
C ALA A 18 13.81 -29.36 -60.13
N VAL A 19 14.47 -30.52 -60.26
CA VAL A 19 14.63 -31.47 -59.14
C VAL A 19 15.52 -30.89 -58.04
N VAL A 20 16.60 -30.16 -58.39
CA VAL A 20 17.45 -29.48 -57.41
C VAL A 20 16.68 -28.37 -56.69
N ILE A 21 15.84 -27.61 -57.39
CA ILE A 21 15.01 -26.57 -56.78
C ILE A 21 13.95 -27.18 -55.86
N ILE A 22 13.28 -28.27 -56.26
CA ILE A 22 12.27 -28.96 -55.44
C ILE A 22 12.92 -29.63 -54.21
N ALA A 23 14.10 -30.21 -54.36
CA ALA A 23 14.85 -30.77 -53.23
C ALA A 23 15.34 -29.66 -52.28
N ALA A 24 15.81 -28.53 -52.82
CA ALA A 24 16.21 -27.38 -52.01
C ALA A 24 15.02 -26.73 -51.28
N THR A 25 13.84 -26.64 -51.90
CA THR A 25 12.63 -26.14 -51.24
C THR A 25 12.06 -27.12 -50.23
N ALA A 26 12.16 -28.44 -50.45
CA ALA A 26 11.77 -29.45 -49.46
C ALA A 26 12.69 -29.45 -48.23
N ILE A 27 13.99 -29.16 -48.40
CA ILE A 27 14.93 -28.98 -47.28
C ILE A 27 14.66 -27.63 -46.58
N TYR A 28 14.36 -26.56 -47.32
CA TYR A 28 14.07 -25.23 -46.74
C TYR A 28 12.72 -25.18 -46.00
N MET A 29 11.71 -25.94 -46.44
CA MET A 29 10.43 -26.12 -45.71
C MET A 29 10.49 -27.26 -44.68
N GLY A 30 11.51 -28.12 -44.74
CA GLY A 30 11.76 -29.22 -43.80
C GLY A 30 12.58 -28.83 -42.57
N VAL A 31 13.15 -27.62 -42.53
CA VAL A 31 13.51 -26.97 -41.28
C VAL A 31 12.20 -26.57 -40.60
N GLN A 32 11.51 -27.56 -40.04
CA GLN A 32 10.70 -27.28 -38.87
C GLN A 32 11.63 -26.58 -37.90
N THR A 33 11.41 -25.27 -37.71
CA THR A 33 11.79 -24.60 -36.49
C THR A 33 11.08 -25.39 -35.39
N LYS A 34 11.76 -26.43 -34.92
CA LYS A 34 11.40 -27.17 -33.73
C LYS A 34 11.44 -26.08 -32.66
N THR A 35 10.28 -25.53 -32.35
CA THR A 35 10.11 -24.66 -31.20
C THR A 35 10.68 -25.50 -30.06
N PRO A 36 11.77 -25.06 -29.41
CA PRO A 36 12.30 -25.82 -28.30
C PRO A 36 11.13 -26.07 -27.34
N PRO A 37 10.95 -27.30 -26.81
CA PRO A 37 9.89 -27.54 -25.85
C PRO A 37 10.03 -26.47 -24.76
N SER A 38 8.97 -25.69 -24.56
CA SER A 38 8.94 -24.67 -23.52
C SER A 38 9.06 -25.41 -22.20
N SER A 39 10.25 -25.38 -21.60
CA SER A 39 10.42 -25.82 -20.22
C SER A 39 9.72 -24.81 -19.33
N TYR A 40 8.91 -25.31 -18.41
CA TYR A 40 8.20 -24.50 -17.44
C TYR A 40 8.94 -24.54 -16.10
N SER A 41 8.77 -23.47 -15.34
CA SER A 41 9.21 -23.24 -13.97
C SER A 41 7.95 -23.04 -13.15
N VAL A 42 7.79 -23.80 -12.06
CA VAL A 42 6.71 -23.56 -11.11
C VAL A 42 7.13 -22.40 -10.21
N LEU A 43 6.26 -21.42 -10.05
CA LEU A 43 6.39 -20.34 -9.07
C LEU A 43 5.28 -20.49 -8.03
N ALA A 44 5.64 -20.82 -6.79
CA ALA A 44 4.74 -20.76 -5.65
C ALA A 44 4.67 -19.33 -5.10
N ILE A 45 3.49 -18.88 -4.67
CA ILE A 45 3.27 -17.54 -4.09
C ILE A 45 3.01 -17.73 -2.61
N LYS A 46 4.00 -17.40 -1.78
CA LYS A 46 3.97 -17.60 -0.32
C LYS A 46 3.80 -16.27 0.39
N LEU A 47 2.86 -16.23 1.31
CA LEU A 47 2.60 -15.09 2.17
C LEU A 47 3.17 -15.34 3.55
N THR A 48 3.83 -14.35 4.12
CA THR A 48 4.11 -14.25 5.56
C THR A 48 3.67 -12.88 6.04
N ASP A 49 3.43 -12.74 7.34
CA ASP A 49 3.05 -11.44 7.87
C ASP A 49 3.31 -11.27 9.37
N PRO A 50 4.07 -10.23 9.76
CA PRO A 50 4.03 -9.66 11.09
C PRO A 50 3.23 -8.35 11.11
N PRO A 51 1.88 -8.36 10.97
CA PRO A 51 1.11 -7.13 10.88
C PRO A 51 1.20 -6.33 12.18
N GLN A 52 1.26 -5.01 12.05
CA GLN A 52 1.12 -4.08 13.17
C GLN A 52 -0.36 -3.75 13.32
N VAL A 53 -0.96 -4.14 14.44
CA VAL A 53 -2.39 -3.97 14.68
C VAL A 53 -2.66 -3.32 16.03
N PRO A 54 -3.84 -2.70 16.23
CA PRO A 54 -4.22 -2.13 17.53
C PRO A 54 -4.24 -3.16 18.65
N ASP A 55 -4.02 -2.71 19.88
CA ASP A 55 -4.07 -3.56 21.07
C ASP A 55 -5.44 -4.25 21.21
N GLY A 56 -5.42 -5.52 21.64
CA GLY A 56 -6.63 -6.33 21.77
C GLY A 56 -7.14 -6.95 20.47
N THR A 57 -6.40 -6.80 19.36
CA THR A 57 -6.71 -7.50 18.10
C THR A 57 -6.57 -9.02 18.26
N GLN A 58 -7.60 -9.76 17.87
CA GLN A 58 -7.62 -11.22 17.91
C GLN A 58 -7.24 -11.84 16.55
N TRP A 59 -7.67 -11.23 15.45
CA TRP A 59 -7.36 -11.67 14.09
C TRP A 59 -7.56 -10.52 13.08
N LEU A 60 -6.91 -10.64 11.93
CA LEU A 60 -7.03 -9.71 10.80
C LEU A 60 -7.20 -10.52 9.52
N ASN A 61 -8.44 -10.68 9.08
CA ASN A 61 -8.78 -11.50 7.92
C ASN A 61 -8.77 -10.67 6.63
N VAL A 62 -7.98 -11.10 5.65
CA VAL A 62 -7.93 -10.52 4.30
C VAL A 62 -8.39 -11.55 3.28
N THR A 63 -9.34 -11.16 2.42
CA THR A 63 -9.88 -12.01 1.36
C THR A 63 -9.35 -11.63 -0.01
N PHE A 64 -8.49 -12.48 -0.56
CA PHE A 64 -7.91 -12.36 -1.89
C PHE A 64 -8.75 -13.08 -2.93
N THR A 65 -9.11 -12.40 -4.02
CA THR A 65 -9.88 -12.99 -5.14
C THR A 65 -9.02 -13.26 -6.37
N GLN A 66 -7.88 -12.58 -6.49
CA GLN A 66 -7.01 -12.68 -7.65
C GLN A 66 -5.58 -12.31 -7.27
N VAL A 67 -4.62 -12.99 -7.91
CA VAL A 67 -3.20 -12.65 -7.89
C VAL A 67 -2.75 -12.37 -9.31
N SER A 68 -2.08 -11.25 -9.54
CA SER A 68 -1.60 -10.84 -10.86
C SER A 68 -0.09 -10.63 -10.80
N LEU A 69 0.65 -11.38 -11.61
CA LEU A 69 2.10 -11.27 -11.75
C LEU A 69 2.41 -10.33 -12.92
N LEU A 70 3.36 -9.42 -12.75
CA LEU A 70 4.01 -8.72 -13.86
C LEU A 70 5.34 -9.41 -14.15
N ILE A 71 5.47 -10.00 -15.35
CA ILE A 71 6.64 -10.78 -15.73
C ILE A 71 7.27 -10.29 -17.03
N ALA A 72 8.56 -10.53 -17.20
CA ALA A 72 9.22 -10.57 -18.50
C ALA A 72 9.41 -12.04 -18.91
N GLU A 73 8.86 -12.42 -20.05
CA GLU A 73 8.94 -13.78 -20.60
C GLU A 73 9.91 -13.83 -21.80
N PRO A 74 10.88 -14.75 -21.84
CA PRO A 74 11.81 -14.85 -22.96
C PRO A 74 11.10 -15.34 -24.23
N THR A 75 11.37 -14.69 -25.37
CA THR A 75 10.71 -15.01 -26.65
C THR A 75 11.54 -15.86 -27.62
N GLY A 76 12.66 -16.42 -27.16
CA GLY A 76 13.54 -17.29 -27.95
C GLY A 76 15.03 -16.94 -27.86
N SER A 77 15.82 -17.36 -28.85
CA SER A 77 17.30 -17.41 -28.83
C SER A 77 18.04 -16.06 -28.88
N SER A 78 17.34 -14.92 -28.93
CA SER A 78 17.93 -13.59 -29.11
C SER A 78 17.97 -12.72 -27.84
N GLY A 79 17.66 -13.28 -26.66
CA GLY A 79 17.61 -12.53 -25.40
C GLY A 79 16.49 -11.49 -25.33
N GLN A 80 15.54 -11.53 -26.28
CA GLN A 80 14.34 -10.70 -26.27
C GLN A 80 13.37 -11.21 -25.20
N VAL A 81 12.71 -10.26 -24.54
CA VAL A 81 11.66 -10.53 -23.55
C VAL A 81 10.40 -9.77 -23.91
N ILE A 82 9.24 -10.35 -23.59
CA ILE A 82 7.94 -9.67 -23.63
C ILE A 82 7.44 -9.50 -22.21
N THR A 83 7.03 -8.29 -21.87
CA THR A 83 6.34 -8.04 -20.61
C THR A 83 4.88 -8.48 -20.71
N LYS A 84 4.43 -9.29 -19.74
CA LYS A 84 3.07 -9.84 -19.70
C LYS A 84 2.55 -9.82 -18.28
N SER A 85 1.22 -9.72 -18.14
CA SER A 85 0.56 -9.98 -16.87
C SER A 85 -0.02 -11.39 -16.85
N VAL A 86 0.27 -12.15 -15.79
CA VAL A 86 -0.27 -13.50 -15.57
C VAL A 86 -1.20 -13.44 -14.38
N THR A 87 -2.46 -13.78 -14.60
CA THR A 87 -3.51 -13.76 -13.57
C THR A 87 -3.77 -15.17 -13.07
N ILE A 88 -3.86 -15.30 -11.75
CA ILE A 88 -4.09 -16.54 -11.03
C ILE A 88 -5.26 -16.28 -10.07
N THR A 89 -6.22 -17.20 -10.06
CA THR A 89 -7.32 -17.19 -9.08
C THR A 89 -6.99 -18.24 -8.03
N PRO A 90 -6.99 -17.92 -6.73
CA PRO A 90 -6.79 -18.91 -5.67
C PRO A 90 -7.75 -20.09 -5.80
N GLN A 91 -7.34 -21.28 -5.34
CA GLN A 91 -8.22 -22.44 -5.31
C GLN A 91 -9.54 -22.12 -4.61
N GLY A 92 -10.66 -22.46 -5.24
CA GLY A 92 -12.00 -22.15 -4.71
C GLY A 92 -12.53 -20.75 -5.08
N GLY A 93 -11.80 -19.98 -5.88
CA GLY A 93 -12.24 -18.67 -6.40
C GLY A 93 -11.78 -17.48 -5.55
N SER A 94 -11.50 -17.72 -4.27
CA SER A 94 -10.96 -16.74 -3.33
C SER A 94 -10.31 -17.45 -2.14
N ALA A 95 -9.37 -16.79 -1.48
CA ALA A 95 -8.78 -17.27 -0.23
C ALA A 95 -8.86 -16.18 0.85
N THR A 96 -9.40 -16.53 2.03
CA THR A 96 -9.41 -15.66 3.20
C THR A 96 -8.34 -16.13 4.18
N ILE A 97 -7.42 -15.23 4.52
CA ILE A 97 -6.26 -15.52 5.35
C ILE A 97 -6.29 -14.61 6.58
N ASP A 98 -6.11 -15.20 7.74
CA ASP A 98 -5.81 -14.45 8.96
C ASP A 98 -4.32 -14.09 8.96
N LEU A 99 -4.04 -12.80 8.83
CA LEU A 99 -2.69 -12.28 8.77
C LEU A 99 -1.94 -12.42 10.10
N LEU A 100 -2.63 -12.40 11.24
CA LEU A 100 -1.99 -12.62 12.55
C LEU A 100 -1.50 -14.06 12.69
N ALA A 101 -2.16 -15.02 12.03
CA ALA A 101 -1.74 -16.41 12.03
C ALA A 101 -0.46 -16.67 11.21
N LEU A 102 0.00 -15.69 10.42
CA LEU A 102 1.22 -15.80 9.60
C LEU A 102 2.48 -15.31 10.31
N GLN A 103 2.41 -14.90 11.57
CA GLN A 103 3.58 -14.53 12.36
C GLN A 103 4.52 -15.74 12.50
N ASN A 104 5.71 -15.67 11.91
CA ASN A 104 6.70 -16.76 11.82
C ASN A 104 6.26 -17.96 10.96
N TYR A 105 5.21 -17.80 10.15
CA TYR A 105 4.73 -18.82 9.22
C TYR A 105 4.60 -18.27 7.81
N THR A 106 4.61 -19.19 6.86
CA THR A 106 4.38 -18.96 5.45
C THR A 106 3.14 -19.73 5.03
N TYR A 107 2.34 -19.15 4.15
CA TYR A 107 1.15 -19.77 3.56
C TYR A 107 1.22 -19.68 2.04
N THR A 108 1.13 -20.82 1.36
CA THR A 108 1.14 -20.90 -0.10
C THR A 108 -0.25 -20.57 -0.65
N LEU A 109 -0.40 -19.35 -1.16
CA LEU A 109 -1.67 -18.81 -1.64
C LEU A 109 -2.06 -19.37 -3.02
N ALA A 110 -1.09 -19.46 -3.92
CA ALA A 110 -1.33 -19.77 -5.32
C ALA A 110 -0.05 -20.26 -6.00
N GLN A 111 -0.19 -20.91 -7.16
CA GLN A 111 0.94 -21.33 -7.99
C GLN A 111 0.78 -20.90 -9.45
N ALA A 112 1.91 -20.67 -10.12
CA ALA A 112 1.96 -20.31 -11.53
C ALA A 112 2.96 -21.19 -12.29
N ASN A 113 2.58 -21.64 -13.48
CA ASN A 113 3.51 -22.22 -14.43
C ASN A 113 4.03 -21.13 -15.36
N LEU A 114 5.30 -20.77 -15.22
CA LEU A 114 5.95 -19.73 -16.00
C LEU A 114 6.99 -20.34 -16.94
N THR A 115 7.27 -19.69 -18.06
CA THR A 115 8.33 -20.16 -18.96
C THR A 115 9.68 -20.02 -18.26
N GLN A 116 10.55 -21.04 -18.38
CA GLN A 116 11.88 -20.99 -17.78
C GLN A 116 12.66 -19.79 -18.31
N GLY A 117 13.35 -19.08 -17.41
CA GLY A 117 14.06 -17.84 -17.72
C GLY A 117 13.19 -16.57 -17.61
N SER A 118 11.89 -16.70 -17.34
CA SER A 118 11.03 -15.56 -17.00
C SER A 118 11.58 -14.80 -15.79
N VAL A 119 11.34 -13.50 -15.73
CA VAL A 119 11.68 -12.64 -14.59
C VAL A 119 10.38 -12.08 -14.01
N VAL A 120 10.21 -12.15 -12.69
CA VAL A 120 9.03 -11.61 -12.00
C VAL A 120 9.38 -10.24 -11.41
N TYR A 121 8.61 -9.22 -11.76
CA TYR A 121 8.82 -7.85 -11.27
C TYR A 121 7.93 -7.49 -10.10
N SER A 122 6.68 -7.95 -10.10
CA SER A 122 5.75 -7.68 -9.01
C SER A 122 4.64 -8.72 -8.92
N VAL A 123 4.07 -8.81 -7.72
CA VAL A 123 2.89 -9.60 -7.38
C VAL A 123 1.83 -8.63 -6.87
N THR A 124 0.67 -8.60 -7.52
CA THR A 124 -0.45 -7.73 -7.14
C THR A 124 -1.64 -8.58 -6.72
N PHE A 125 -2.08 -8.42 -5.48
CA PHE A 125 -3.23 -9.10 -4.91
C PHE A 125 -4.47 -8.22 -5.03
N THR A 126 -5.57 -8.75 -5.56
CA THR A 126 -6.88 -8.11 -5.50
C THR A 126 -7.57 -8.52 -4.21
N VAL A 127 -7.94 -7.52 -3.41
CA VAL A 127 -8.58 -7.68 -2.11
C VAL A 127 -10.05 -7.31 -2.23
N SER A 128 -10.92 -8.22 -1.81
CA SER A 128 -12.37 -8.02 -1.82
C SER A 128 -12.94 -7.59 -0.46
N LYS A 129 -12.29 -8.03 0.63
CA LYS A 129 -12.77 -7.81 1.99
C LYS A 129 -11.62 -7.86 2.98
N ILE A 130 -11.62 -6.95 3.95
CA ILE A 130 -10.76 -7.00 5.12
C ILE A 130 -11.64 -6.81 6.36
N VAL A 131 -11.45 -7.66 7.37
CA VAL A 131 -12.17 -7.59 8.65
C VAL A 131 -11.16 -7.76 9.77
N ILE A 132 -11.29 -6.95 10.81
CA ILE A 132 -10.52 -7.05 12.05
C ILE A 132 -11.46 -7.36 13.21
N ASP A 133 -11.01 -8.17 14.15
CA ASP A 133 -11.67 -8.35 15.45
C ASP A 133 -10.79 -7.75 16.54
N VAL A 134 -11.30 -6.71 17.18
CA VAL A 134 -10.64 -6.04 18.31
C VAL A 134 -11.55 -6.17 19.53
N ASN A 135 -11.05 -6.81 20.59
CA ASN A 135 -11.80 -7.05 21.83
C ASN A 135 -13.17 -7.74 21.61
N GLY A 136 -13.28 -8.64 20.62
CA GLY A 136 -14.52 -9.36 20.29
C GLY A 136 -15.47 -8.59 19.38
N THR A 137 -15.10 -7.40 18.91
CA THR A 137 -15.91 -6.59 17.99
C THR A 137 -15.33 -6.64 16.58
N GLN A 138 -16.12 -7.16 15.65
CA GLN A 138 -15.72 -7.24 14.24
C GLN A 138 -16.02 -5.95 13.51
N SER A 139 -15.02 -5.39 12.85
CA SER A 139 -15.13 -4.16 12.07
C SER A 139 -14.55 -4.33 10.67
N PRO A 140 -15.14 -3.69 9.64
CA PRO A 140 -14.52 -3.63 8.33
C PRO A 140 -13.25 -2.77 8.39
N VAL A 141 -12.26 -3.13 7.57
CA VAL A 141 -11.04 -2.34 7.40
C VAL A 141 -10.93 -1.91 5.94
N THR A 142 -10.62 -0.64 5.71
CA THR A 142 -10.39 -0.10 4.35
C THR A 142 -8.91 0.05 4.08
N ILE A 143 -8.43 -0.32 2.89
CA ILE A 143 -7.05 0.01 2.50
C ILE A 143 -6.94 1.53 2.32
N THR A 144 -5.89 2.12 2.88
CA THR A 144 -5.61 3.56 2.79
C THR A 144 -5.66 4.05 1.33
N GLY A 145 -6.34 5.17 1.11
CA GLY A 145 -6.56 5.73 -0.23
C GLY A 145 -7.66 5.03 -1.05
N GLY A 146 -8.45 4.13 -0.44
CA GLY A 146 -9.58 3.46 -1.10
C GLY A 146 -9.16 2.37 -2.09
N ALA A 147 -7.91 1.92 -2.03
CA ALA A 147 -7.38 0.91 -2.94
C ALA A 147 -8.07 -0.45 -2.72
N THR A 148 -8.12 -1.26 -3.79
CA THR A 148 -8.62 -2.65 -3.74
C THR A 148 -7.52 -3.66 -4.02
N THR A 149 -6.26 -3.22 -3.99
CA THR A 149 -5.11 -4.06 -4.32
C THR A 149 -3.94 -3.82 -3.39
N LEU A 150 -3.22 -4.90 -3.06
CA LEU A 150 -1.91 -4.85 -2.41
C LEU A 150 -0.86 -5.24 -3.46
N GLN A 151 0.21 -4.46 -3.58
CA GLN A 151 1.26 -4.74 -4.57
C GLN A 151 2.61 -4.91 -3.88
N ALA A 152 3.23 -6.05 -4.13
CA ALA A 152 4.61 -6.34 -3.74
C ALA A 152 5.53 -6.28 -4.95
N VAL A 153 6.52 -5.39 -4.90
CA VAL A 153 7.56 -5.26 -5.91
C VAL A 153 8.74 -6.14 -5.52
N ILE A 154 9.25 -6.92 -6.47
CA ILE A 154 10.44 -7.74 -6.27
C ILE A 154 11.66 -6.82 -6.32
N ALA A 155 12.35 -6.65 -5.19
CA ALA A 155 13.47 -5.70 -5.07
C ALA A 155 14.64 -6.04 -6.01
N ASN A 156 14.94 -7.34 -6.16
CA ASN A 156 16.01 -7.84 -7.01
C ASN A 156 15.48 -8.94 -7.94
N PRO A 157 14.80 -8.58 -9.04
CA PRO A 157 14.23 -9.54 -9.98
C PRO A 157 15.33 -10.42 -10.59
N LYS A 158 15.15 -11.74 -10.51
CA LYS A 158 16.06 -12.75 -11.09
C LYS A 158 15.30 -13.62 -12.09
N SER A 159 16.01 -14.15 -13.08
CA SER A 159 15.44 -15.14 -14.00
C SER A 159 15.16 -16.45 -13.26
N LEU A 160 13.97 -16.99 -13.46
CA LEU A 160 13.53 -18.23 -12.84
C LEU A 160 14.28 -19.43 -13.45
N THR A 161 14.85 -20.25 -12.58
CA THR A 161 15.52 -21.51 -12.93
C THR A 161 14.97 -22.64 -12.07
N GLY A 162 14.38 -23.67 -12.68
CA GLY A 162 13.72 -24.76 -11.94
C GLY A 162 12.47 -24.27 -11.20
N ASP A 163 12.12 -24.89 -10.09
CA ASP A 163 10.98 -24.45 -9.27
C ASP A 163 11.43 -23.37 -8.28
N ASN A 164 10.63 -22.33 -8.14
CA ASN A 164 10.93 -21.14 -7.34
C ASN A 164 9.72 -20.75 -6.48
N GLU A 165 9.97 -19.89 -5.51
CA GLU A 165 8.97 -19.34 -4.60
C GLU A 165 9.07 -17.81 -4.65
N ALA A 166 7.93 -17.14 -4.72
CA ALA A 166 7.81 -15.73 -4.43
C ALA A 166 7.36 -15.60 -2.98
N LEU A 167 8.32 -15.34 -2.10
CA LEU A 167 8.05 -15.09 -0.69
C LEU A 167 7.71 -13.61 -0.50
N ILE A 168 6.51 -13.34 0.00
CA ILE A 168 5.95 -12.00 0.14
C ILE A 168 5.59 -11.78 1.61
N GLN A 169 6.22 -10.80 2.23
CA GLN A 169 5.88 -10.32 3.56
C GLN A 169 4.95 -9.11 3.41
N LEU A 170 3.72 -9.16 3.95
CA LEU A 170 2.72 -8.11 3.74
C LEU A 170 2.83 -6.90 4.68
N ASN A 171 3.47 -7.08 5.85
CA ASN A 171 3.74 -6.15 6.94
C ASN A 171 2.85 -4.89 7.03
N PRO A 172 1.51 -5.03 7.01
CA PRO A 172 0.65 -3.87 7.02
C PRO A 172 0.61 -3.23 8.41
N VAL A 173 0.26 -1.95 8.44
CA VAL A 173 -0.09 -1.25 9.68
C VAL A 173 -1.57 -0.96 9.68
N VAL A 174 -2.31 -1.47 10.67
CA VAL A 174 -3.71 -1.16 10.89
C VAL A 174 -3.82 -0.09 11.96
N VAL A 175 -4.52 0.99 11.63
CA VAL A 175 -4.71 2.14 12.50
C VAL A 175 -6.19 2.41 12.70
N ASN A 176 -6.57 2.83 13.91
CA ASN A 176 -7.92 3.30 14.19
C ASN A 176 -7.98 4.81 13.90
N THR A 177 -8.88 5.22 13.02
CA THR A 177 -9.07 6.63 12.67
C THR A 177 -10.51 7.05 13.00
N PRO A 178 -10.84 8.35 13.04
CA PRO A 178 -12.23 8.80 13.17
C PRO A 178 -13.19 8.22 12.11
N SER A 179 -12.65 7.79 10.97
CA SER A 179 -13.41 7.16 9.88
C SER A 179 -13.52 5.63 9.98
N GLY A 180 -12.98 5.03 11.03
CA GLY A 180 -12.86 3.58 11.22
C GLY A 180 -11.44 3.06 11.00
N TYR A 181 -11.30 1.73 10.96
CA TYR A 181 -10.01 1.07 10.77
C TYR A 181 -9.48 1.20 9.35
N GLN A 182 -8.21 1.57 9.22
CA GLN A 182 -7.52 1.65 7.94
C GLN A 182 -6.30 0.73 7.92
N LEU A 183 -6.11 0.03 6.80
CA LEU A 183 -4.92 -0.75 6.52
C LEU A 183 -3.98 0.04 5.62
N ILE A 184 -2.81 0.36 6.15
CA ILE A 184 -1.71 0.97 5.42
C ILE A 184 -0.85 -0.16 4.86
N PRO A 185 -0.79 -0.35 3.53
CA PRO A 185 -0.06 -1.47 2.93
C PRO A 185 1.46 -1.25 2.96
N SER A 186 2.23 -2.29 3.29
CA SER A 186 3.69 -2.26 3.22
C SER A 186 4.30 -3.63 3.00
N THR A 187 4.68 -3.95 1.76
CA THR A 187 5.04 -5.31 1.40
C THR A 187 6.48 -5.45 0.92
N VAL A 188 7.21 -6.48 1.37
CA VAL A 188 8.50 -6.92 0.81
C VAL A 188 8.29 -8.20 0.03
N ALA A 189 8.99 -8.37 -1.09
CA ALA A 189 8.97 -9.63 -1.80
C ALA A 189 10.31 -9.99 -2.43
N VAL A 190 10.62 -11.28 -2.36
CA VAL A 190 11.83 -11.91 -2.91
C VAL A 190 11.48 -13.16 -3.70
N ILE A 191 12.39 -13.54 -4.60
CA ILE A 191 12.29 -14.80 -5.35
C ILE A 191 13.41 -15.72 -4.87
N THR A 192 13.03 -16.90 -4.39
CA THR A 192 13.94 -17.91 -3.84
C THR A 192 13.77 -19.24 -4.60
N PRO A 193 14.80 -20.10 -4.69
CA PRO A 193 14.65 -21.46 -5.20
C PRO A 193 13.73 -22.27 -4.28
N SER A 194 12.88 -23.12 -4.84
CA SER A 194 11.97 -23.89 -4.00
C SER A 194 12.64 -25.09 -3.32
N HIS A 195 12.29 -25.32 -2.05
CA HIS A 195 12.86 -26.40 -1.23
C HIS A 195 11.98 -27.66 -1.14
N GLY A 196 10.86 -27.71 -1.87
CA GLY A 196 9.97 -28.87 -1.88
C GLY A 196 8.81 -28.74 -2.85
N GLN A 197 7.91 -29.72 -2.83
CA GLN A 197 6.62 -29.56 -3.52
C GLN A 197 5.71 -28.69 -2.67
N GLU A 198 5.68 -27.42 -2.99
CA GLU A 198 4.69 -26.49 -2.47
C GLU A 198 3.29 -26.92 -2.94
N HIS A 199 2.28 -26.75 -2.08
CA HIS A 199 0.89 -27.01 -2.40
C HIS A 199 0.05 -25.81 -1.95
N GLU A 200 -0.94 -25.40 -2.74
CA GLU A 200 -1.86 -24.33 -2.35
C GLU A 200 -2.59 -24.69 -1.04
N GLY A 201 -2.72 -23.73 -0.14
CA GLY A 201 -3.22 -23.97 1.22
C GLY A 201 -2.18 -24.52 2.20
N GLY A 202 -0.98 -24.86 1.72
CA GLY A 202 0.13 -25.33 2.54
C GLY A 202 0.62 -24.25 3.49
N MET A 203 0.96 -24.64 4.72
CA MET A 203 1.55 -23.78 5.73
C MET A 203 2.86 -24.36 6.22
N SER A 204 3.89 -23.52 6.36
CA SER A 204 5.21 -23.91 6.83
C SER A 204 5.81 -22.84 7.74
N THR A 205 6.73 -23.21 8.61
CA THR A 205 7.49 -22.24 9.42
C THR A 205 8.37 -21.39 8.52
N LEU A 206 8.46 -20.09 8.79
CA LEU A 206 9.42 -19.21 8.14
C LEU A 206 10.84 -19.61 8.57
N SER A 207 11.73 -19.85 7.61
CA SER A 207 13.12 -20.23 7.89
C SER A 207 14.02 -19.00 8.07
N GLN A 208 15.14 -19.17 8.78
CA GLN A 208 16.13 -18.12 8.97
C GLN A 208 16.72 -17.58 7.66
N GLN A 209 16.79 -18.43 6.62
CA GLN A 209 17.28 -17.99 5.31
C GLN A 209 16.25 -17.09 4.62
N GLU A 210 14.97 -17.46 4.70
CA GLU A 210 13.86 -16.64 4.19
C GLU A 210 13.76 -15.30 4.92
N GLU A 211 13.86 -15.30 6.26
CA GLU A 211 13.92 -14.08 7.08
C GLU A 211 15.04 -13.15 6.63
N LYS A 212 16.25 -13.70 6.45
CA LYS A 212 17.41 -12.92 6.01
C LYS A 212 17.22 -12.35 4.60
N GLU A 213 16.64 -13.12 3.67
CA GLU A 213 16.39 -12.62 2.31
C GLU A 213 15.35 -11.50 2.29
N LEU A 214 14.31 -11.58 3.14
CA LEU A 214 13.34 -10.52 3.33
C LEU A 214 13.97 -9.27 3.98
N GLU A 215 14.83 -9.45 4.98
CA GLU A 215 15.57 -8.36 5.63
C GLU A 215 16.47 -7.63 4.63
N GLU A 216 17.23 -8.36 3.80
CA GLU A 216 18.09 -7.80 2.76
C GLU A 216 17.30 -7.07 1.65
N ALA A 217 16.03 -7.42 1.45
CA ALA A 217 15.12 -6.78 0.49
C ALA A 217 14.27 -5.65 1.10
N THR A 218 14.38 -5.42 2.41
CA THR A 218 13.68 -4.33 3.10
C THR A 218 14.36 -3.00 2.82
N GLY A 219 13.56 -1.96 2.53
CA GLY A 219 14.10 -0.63 2.29
C GLY A 219 14.54 0.04 3.59
N ASN A 220 15.37 1.09 3.49
CA ASN A 220 15.88 1.79 4.66
C ASN A 220 15.71 3.31 4.50
N LEU A 221 15.05 3.93 5.48
CA LEU A 221 14.75 5.35 5.51
C LEU A 221 15.34 6.00 6.76
N SER A 222 15.74 7.26 6.62
CA SER A 222 16.06 8.14 7.75
C SER A 222 15.15 9.35 7.71
N VAL A 223 14.43 9.57 8.82
CA VAL A 223 13.42 10.62 8.94
C VAL A 223 13.88 11.66 9.94
N LYS A 224 13.63 12.92 9.64
CA LYS A 224 13.78 14.04 10.58
C LYS A 224 12.55 14.92 10.51
N ILE A 225 11.97 15.26 11.66
CA ILE A 225 11.00 16.34 11.68
C ILE A 225 11.72 17.67 11.50
N LEU A 226 11.14 18.55 10.68
CA LEU A 226 11.58 19.92 10.53
C LEU A 226 10.74 20.85 11.41
N THR A 227 9.42 20.67 11.42
CA THR A 227 8.52 21.40 12.30
C THR A 227 7.20 20.67 12.53
N LEU A 228 6.64 20.84 13.72
CA LEU A 228 5.22 20.70 14.01
C LEU A 228 4.80 21.97 14.76
N SER A 229 3.88 22.74 14.19
CA SER A 229 3.39 23.98 14.78
C SER A 229 1.92 24.21 14.47
N VAL A 230 1.26 24.96 15.35
CA VAL A 230 -0.17 25.25 15.28
C VAL A 230 -0.39 26.75 15.37
N SER A 231 -1.25 27.29 14.51
CA SER A 231 -1.72 28.67 14.53
C SER A 231 -3.23 28.70 14.32
N GLY A 232 -3.99 28.93 15.38
CA GLY A 232 -5.44 28.73 15.37
C GLY A 232 -5.79 27.26 15.15
N SER A 233 -6.58 26.96 14.12
CA SER A 233 -6.89 25.59 13.66
C SER A 233 -5.92 25.07 12.59
N ASN A 234 -4.98 25.90 12.12
CA ASN A 234 -4.04 25.50 11.08
C ASN A 234 -2.82 24.82 11.70
N THR A 235 -2.52 23.63 11.20
CA THR A 235 -1.32 22.86 11.52
C THR A 235 -0.31 22.99 10.39
N THR A 236 0.95 23.23 10.74
CA THR A 236 2.09 23.07 9.84
C THR A 236 2.93 21.90 10.33
N PHE A 237 3.06 20.87 9.48
CA PHE A 237 3.81 19.67 9.77
C PHE A 237 4.75 19.38 8.61
N MET A 238 6.06 19.35 8.89
CA MET A 238 7.09 19.19 7.86
C MET A 238 8.11 18.14 8.26
N LEU A 239 8.45 17.28 7.30
CA LEU A 239 9.36 16.16 7.47
C LEU A 239 10.41 16.15 6.37
N LEU A 240 11.63 15.76 6.72
CA LEU A 240 12.67 15.38 5.78
C LEU A 240 12.83 13.87 5.82
N VAL A 241 12.64 13.22 4.68
CA VAL A 241 12.79 11.77 4.52
C VAL A 241 13.93 11.50 3.55
N ASN A 242 14.90 10.70 3.97
CA ASN A 242 16.04 10.30 3.17
C ASN A 242 15.99 8.79 2.95
N ASN A 243 16.21 8.33 1.72
CA ASN A 243 16.45 6.92 1.47
C ASN A 243 17.93 6.62 1.70
N THR A 244 18.24 5.97 2.83
CA THR A 244 19.59 5.59 3.21
C THR A 244 19.98 4.20 2.70
N GLY A 245 19.01 3.45 2.16
CA GLY A 245 19.21 2.12 1.61
C GLY A 245 19.76 2.11 0.18
N SER A 246 19.83 0.90 -0.38
CA SER A 246 20.33 0.60 -1.72
C SER A 246 19.22 0.35 -2.76
N ILE A 247 17.96 0.29 -2.32
CA ILE A 247 16.79 0.06 -3.19
C ILE A 247 15.85 1.26 -3.15
N PRO A 248 15.11 1.56 -4.25
CA PRO A 248 14.08 2.59 -4.24
C PRO A 248 12.99 2.29 -3.21
N VAL A 249 12.42 3.34 -2.61
CA VAL A 249 11.36 3.24 -1.60
C VAL A 249 10.20 4.16 -1.97
N GLN A 250 8.99 3.63 -2.02
CA GLN A 250 7.77 4.41 -2.27
C GLN A 250 7.09 4.78 -0.96
N LEU A 251 6.97 6.06 -0.63
CA LEU A 251 6.23 6.50 0.55
C LEU A 251 4.74 6.23 0.38
N VAL A 252 4.14 5.60 1.40
CA VAL A 252 2.72 5.21 1.41
C VAL A 252 1.93 6.10 2.35
N ALA A 253 2.36 6.22 3.60
CA ALA A 253 1.66 6.99 4.61
C ALA A 253 2.59 7.53 5.71
N ILE A 254 2.08 8.54 6.41
CA ILE A 254 2.73 9.18 7.55
C ILE A 254 1.71 9.25 8.68
N GLY A 255 1.96 8.52 9.76
CA GLY A 255 1.20 8.63 11.01
C GLY A 255 1.76 9.72 11.93
N LEU A 256 0.87 10.52 12.51
CA LEU A 256 1.16 11.41 13.63
C LEU A 256 0.28 10.97 14.80
N HIS A 257 0.92 10.45 15.85
CA HIS A 257 0.26 10.00 17.08
C HIS A 257 0.61 10.92 18.24
N GLY A 258 -0.39 11.29 19.05
CA GLY A 258 -0.23 12.19 20.19
C GLY A 258 -1.55 12.79 20.65
N GLU A 259 -1.48 13.86 21.44
CA GLU A 259 -2.66 14.54 21.98
C GLU A 259 -3.26 15.53 20.97
N PHE A 260 -4.55 15.38 20.65
CA PHE A 260 -5.28 16.30 19.77
C PHE A 260 -6.43 16.97 20.51
N ASN A 261 -6.53 18.29 20.36
CA ASN A 261 -7.73 19.04 20.70
C ASN A 261 -8.76 18.87 19.58
N VAL A 262 -9.96 18.43 19.94
CA VAL A 262 -11.07 18.30 19.00
C VAL A 262 -11.89 19.58 19.03
N THR A 263 -12.13 20.17 17.86
CA THR A 263 -12.95 21.37 17.70
C THR A 263 -14.01 21.12 16.61
N GLY A 264 -15.25 21.53 16.83
CA GLY A 264 -16.34 21.31 15.87
C GLY A 264 -17.71 21.21 16.51
N SER A 265 -18.77 21.40 15.72
CA SER A 265 -20.17 21.43 16.17
C SER A 265 -20.68 20.10 16.72
N ALA A 266 -20.07 18.97 16.33
CA ALA A 266 -20.40 17.65 16.86
C ALA A 266 -19.87 17.41 18.29
N CYS A 267 -18.91 18.22 18.77
CA CYS A 267 -18.31 18.08 20.10
C CYS A 267 -18.77 19.16 21.09
N ARG A 268 -20.05 19.55 21.03
CA ARG A 268 -20.62 20.35 22.12
C ARG A 268 -20.78 19.46 23.35
N ALA A 269 -19.79 19.57 24.25
CA ALA A 269 -19.88 19.16 25.64
C ALA A 269 -21.26 19.52 26.20
N GLY A 270 -21.84 18.59 26.97
CA GLY A 270 -23.17 18.73 27.54
C GLY A 270 -23.41 20.13 28.05
N GLN A 271 -24.42 20.79 27.48
CA GLN A 271 -25.01 21.92 28.18
C GLN A 271 -25.51 21.35 29.51
N GLU A 272 -24.81 21.69 30.58
CA GLU A 272 -25.36 21.68 31.93
C GLU A 272 -26.79 22.19 31.83
N GLY A 273 -27.73 21.34 32.23
CA GLY A 273 -29.13 21.69 32.34
C GLY A 273 -29.29 22.75 33.42
N ASP A 274 -28.94 23.99 33.10
CA ASP A 274 -29.32 25.16 33.87
C ASP A 274 -30.76 25.50 33.50
N HIS A 275 -31.69 24.61 33.90
CA HIS A 275 -33.10 24.94 33.91
C HIS A 275 -33.38 25.86 35.10
N ASN A 276 -32.97 27.10 34.90
CA ASN A 276 -33.38 28.23 35.71
C ASN A 276 -34.91 28.35 35.62
N GLN A 277 -35.53 28.48 36.78
CA GLN A 277 -36.97 28.52 37.00
C GLN A 277 -37.59 29.69 36.22
N GLY A 278 -38.38 29.36 35.20
CA GLY A 278 -39.26 30.29 34.48
C GLY A 278 -40.71 30.05 34.88
N GLN A 279 -41.11 30.65 35.99
CA GLN A 279 -42.48 30.73 36.46
C GLN A 279 -43.34 31.53 35.46
N GLY A 280 -44.46 30.95 35.01
CA GLY A 280 -45.40 31.60 34.09
C GLY A 280 -46.75 30.89 34.08
N ASP A 281 -47.72 31.52 34.71
CA ASP A 281 -49.08 31.05 34.99
C ASP A 281 -49.97 30.82 33.75
N HIS A 282 -50.95 29.94 33.97
CA HIS A 282 -52.32 29.90 33.41
C HIS A 282 -52.56 30.32 31.94
N ASN A 283 -53.02 29.37 31.10
CA ASN A 283 -54.38 29.46 30.57
C ASN A 283 -54.95 28.13 30.05
N GLN A 284 -56.28 28.08 30.05
CA GLN A 284 -57.19 26.94 29.97
C GLN A 284 -57.37 26.35 28.56
N GLY A 285 -57.74 25.07 28.54
CA GLY A 285 -58.93 24.59 27.80
C GLY A 285 -58.70 23.85 26.49
N GLY A 286 -59.18 22.60 26.41
CA GLY A 286 -59.47 21.94 25.14
C GLY A 286 -59.47 20.43 25.16
N ASN A 287 -60.61 19.83 25.51
CA ASN A 287 -60.89 18.39 25.41
C ASN A 287 -60.83 17.88 23.95
N GLY A 288 -60.40 16.63 23.76
CA GLY A 288 -60.59 15.90 22.49
C GLY A 288 -60.11 14.45 22.56
N MET A 289 -61.01 13.54 22.93
CA MET A 289 -60.96 12.08 22.67
C MET A 289 -60.59 11.83 21.20
N GLY A 290 -59.74 10.88 20.81
CA GLY A 290 -59.72 9.45 21.11
C GLY A 290 -60.01 8.72 19.80
N ASP A 291 -59.12 7.84 19.33
CA ASP A 291 -59.49 6.59 18.63
C ASP A 291 -58.27 5.68 18.38
N GLN A 292 -58.49 4.41 18.70
CA GLN A 292 -57.62 3.25 18.50
C GLN A 292 -57.99 2.54 17.17
N GLN A 293 -56.97 2.14 16.41
CA GLN A 293 -56.92 0.98 15.49
C GLN A 293 -55.45 0.86 15.05
N GLY A 294 -54.73 -0.26 15.06
CA GLY A 294 -55.10 -1.67 15.17
C GLY A 294 -54.60 -2.47 13.96
N GLY A 295 -53.31 -2.80 13.91
CA GLY A 295 -52.78 -4.08 13.39
C GLY A 295 -52.42 -4.26 11.91
N GLU A 296 -51.29 -4.98 11.71
CA GLU A 296 -50.80 -5.74 10.52
C GLU A 296 -50.16 -4.92 9.38
N GLY A 297 -48.96 -5.20 8.84
CA GLY A 297 -48.00 -6.30 9.00
C GLY A 297 -47.38 -6.69 7.63
N ASN A 298 -46.06 -6.46 7.46
CA ASN A 298 -45.14 -6.98 6.42
C ASN A 298 -45.32 -6.49 4.96
N SER A 299 -44.29 -6.25 4.14
CA SER A 299 -42.86 -6.58 4.18
C SER A 299 -42.14 -5.71 3.14
N GLY A 300 -41.06 -5.03 3.51
CA GLY A 300 -40.20 -4.31 2.59
C GLY A 300 -38.78 -4.29 3.13
N ASP A 301 -37.89 -5.01 2.46
CA ASP A 301 -36.44 -4.95 2.66
C ASP A 301 -35.97 -3.50 2.71
N SER A 302 -35.33 -3.12 3.80
CA SER A 302 -34.59 -1.87 3.91
C SER A 302 -33.30 -2.13 4.64
N ALA A 303 -32.21 -1.70 3.98
CA ALA A 303 -30.86 -1.69 4.47
C ALA A 303 -30.82 -1.22 5.93
N SER A 304 -30.08 -1.96 6.75
CA SER A 304 -29.76 -1.59 8.13
C SER A 304 -28.95 -0.30 8.13
N VAL A 305 -29.64 0.84 8.09
CA VAL A 305 -29.10 2.12 8.56
C VAL A 305 -28.92 1.95 10.06
N VAL A 306 -27.66 1.85 10.49
CA VAL A 306 -27.29 1.95 11.90
C VAL A 306 -27.84 3.29 12.38
N THR A 307 -28.97 3.23 13.08
CA THR A 307 -29.60 4.38 13.69
C THR A 307 -28.86 4.58 14.99
N LEU A 308 -27.96 5.57 15.03
CA LEU A 308 -27.28 5.96 16.26
C LEU A 308 -28.35 6.30 17.30
N ASN A 309 -28.33 5.57 18.41
CA ASN A 309 -29.27 5.72 19.51
C ASN A 309 -29.04 7.12 20.14
N PRO A 310 -30.04 8.02 20.22
CA PRO A 310 -29.82 9.42 20.66
C PRO A 310 -29.55 9.62 22.15
N ALA A 311 -29.27 8.55 22.90
CA ALA A 311 -29.24 8.57 24.36
C ALA A 311 -27.90 8.13 24.95
N ASP A 312 -26.86 7.98 24.14
CA ASP A 312 -25.50 7.81 24.66
C ASP A 312 -24.82 9.17 24.70
N HIS A 313 -24.50 9.64 25.91
CA HIS A 313 -23.73 10.85 26.14
C HIS A 313 -22.28 10.57 25.71
N GLY A 314 -22.06 10.51 24.39
CA GLY A 314 -20.77 10.25 23.79
C GLY A 314 -19.83 11.41 24.06
N GLU A 315 -18.92 11.24 25.02
CA GLU A 315 -17.63 11.90 24.95
C GLU A 315 -17.08 11.66 23.54
N CYS A 316 -16.69 12.71 22.83
CA CYS A 316 -16.06 12.54 21.52
C CYS A 316 -14.84 11.64 21.72
N GLU A 317 -14.87 10.41 21.21
CA GLU A 317 -13.68 9.56 21.19
C GLU A 317 -12.57 10.38 20.54
N HIS A 318 -11.53 10.65 21.31
CA HIS A 318 -10.41 11.46 20.86
C HIS A 318 -9.51 10.54 20.03
N PRO A 319 -9.46 10.70 18.69
CA PRO A 319 -8.47 10.00 17.91
C PRO A 319 -7.09 10.43 18.38
N ASP A 320 -6.28 9.46 18.73
CA ASP A 320 -4.89 9.61 19.13
C ASP A 320 -3.95 9.60 17.91
N GLN A 321 -4.46 9.30 16.71
CA GLN A 321 -3.68 9.18 15.49
C GLN A 321 -4.32 9.85 14.27
N VAL A 322 -3.49 10.56 13.50
CA VAL A 322 -3.82 11.13 12.19
C VAL A 322 -2.91 10.51 11.14
N VAL A 323 -3.47 10.14 9.99
CA VAL A 323 -2.71 9.60 8.85
C VAL A 323 -2.68 10.63 7.73
N PHE A 324 -1.50 10.84 7.16
CA PHE A 324 -1.28 11.65 5.97
C PHE A 324 -0.80 10.80 4.80
N ILE A 325 -1.26 11.10 3.59
CA ILE A 325 -0.77 10.52 2.34
C ILE A 325 0.06 11.57 1.59
N PRO A 326 1.25 11.21 1.07
CA PRO A 326 2.02 12.08 0.19
C PRO A 326 1.32 12.31 -1.16
N LEU A 327 1.30 13.55 -1.63
CA LEU A 327 0.75 13.94 -2.92
C LEU A 327 1.86 14.08 -3.97
N ASN A 328 1.69 13.39 -5.11
CA ASN A 328 2.62 13.47 -6.24
C ASN A 328 2.41 14.72 -7.12
N THR A 329 1.93 15.81 -6.53
CA THR A 329 1.90 17.14 -7.14
C THR A 329 3.02 17.94 -6.51
N SER A 330 4.13 18.13 -7.23
CA SER A 330 5.24 18.94 -6.73
C SER A 330 4.75 20.39 -6.52
N SER A 331 4.96 20.93 -5.33
CA SER A 331 4.78 22.36 -5.12
C SER A 331 6.02 23.08 -5.68
N THR A 332 5.83 24.17 -6.41
CA THR A 332 6.94 24.96 -6.98
C THR A 332 7.94 25.36 -5.89
N GLN A 333 9.13 24.76 -5.99
CA GLN A 333 10.43 25.09 -5.41
C GLN A 333 10.44 26.26 -4.40
N ALA A 334 10.26 25.97 -3.11
CA ALA A 334 10.63 26.91 -2.06
C ALA A 334 12.15 26.93 -1.93
N THR A 335 12.78 28.02 -2.37
CA THR A 335 14.21 28.24 -2.20
C THR A 335 14.47 28.62 -0.75
N SER A 336 14.88 27.66 0.09
CA SER A 336 15.40 27.94 1.42
C SER A 336 16.80 28.57 1.30
N THR A 337 16.88 29.90 1.33
CA THR A 337 18.14 30.62 1.53
C THR A 337 18.54 30.55 3.00
N THR A 338 19.39 29.59 3.36
CA THR A 338 20.17 29.65 4.60
C THR A 338 21.43 30.46 4.32
N THR A 339 21.46 31.70 4.81
CA THR A 339 22.65 32.55 4.82
C THR A 339 23.57 32.06 5.95
N SER A 340 24.58 31.26 5.62
CA SER A 340 25.63 30.87 6.55
C SER A 340 26.94 31.54 6.14
N SER A 341 27.39 32.47 6.97
CA SER A 341 28.70 33.12 6.90
C SER A 341 29.83 32.10 7.01
N SER A 342 30.79 32.24 6.10
CA SER A 342 31.97 31.40 5.90
C SER A 342 32.90 31.30 7.11
N THR A 343 33.27 30.08 7.50
CA THR A 343 34.65 29.78 7.93
C THR A 343 35.01 28.37 7.48
N SER A 344 35.99 28.32 6.59
CA SER A 344 36.46 27.16 5.87
C SER A 344 37.22 26.18 6.76
N THR A 345 36.73 24.95 6.86
CA THR A 345 37.55 23.76 7.14
C THR A 345 37.12 22.65 6.19
N THR A 346 38.07 22.20 5.38
CA THR A 346 37.94 21.13 4.39
C THR A 346 37.64 19.79 5.05
N THR A 347 36.42 19.31 4.88
CA THR A 347 36.10 17.88 4.92
C THR A 347 35.30 17.54 3.67
N THR A 348 35.80 16.55 2.94
CA THR A 348 35.16 15.96 1.75
C THR A 348 33.88 15.24 2.17
N SER A 349 32.72 15.78 1.81
CA SER A 349 31.42 15.15 1.97
C SER A 349 30.62 15.30 0.67
N ALA A 350 29.93 14.23 0.30
CA ALA A 350 29.19 14.06 -0.94
C ALA A 350 28.10 15.13 -1.15
N SER A 351 27.91 15.45 -2.43
CA SER A 351 26.82 16.22 -3.08
C SER A 351 25.73 16.86 -2.20
N ASN A 352 25.68 18.20 -2.22
CA ASN A 352 24.51 19.01 -1.87
C ASN A 352 23.39 18.85 -2.92
N ALA A 353 22.74 17.69 -2.99
CA ALA A 353 21.49 17.55 -3.72
C ALA A 353 20.36 18.25 -2.94
N LYS A 354 19.66 19.20 -3.56
CA LYS A 354 18.46 19.81 -2.96
C LYS A 354 17.35 18.76 -2.95
N CYS A 355 16.77 18.48 -1.78
CA CYS A 355 15.64 17.55 -1.65
C CYS A 355 14.41 18.09 -2.41
N GLN A 356 13.65 17.18 -3.01
CA GLN A 356 12.39 17.55 -3.69
C GLN A 356 11.30 17.79 -2.66
N VAL A 357 10.41 18.77 -2.88
CA VAL A 357 9.35 19.13 -1.92
C VAL A 357 7.99 18.67 -2.43
N PHE A 358 7.25 17.96 -1.58
CA PHE A 358 5.92 17.44 -1.87
C PHE A 358 4.92 17.81 -0.77
N ASN A 359 3.66 17.96 -1.16
CA ASN A 359 2.58 18.19 -0.22
C ASN A 359 2.07 16.86 0.37
N MET A 360 1.41 16.94 1.52
CA MET A 360 0.66 15.84 2.13
C MET A 360 -0.82 16.22 2.24
N SER A 361 -1.69 15.22 2.26
CA SER A 361 -3.14 15.32 2.50
C SER A 361 -3.55 14.40 3.64
N VAL A 362 -4.63 14.74 4.35
CA VAL A 362 -5.15 13.91 5.45
C VAL A 362 -6.03 12.80 4.86
N VAL A 363 -5.84 11.56 5.31
CA VAL A 363 -6.66 10.45 4.81
C VAL A 363 -8.11 10.61 5.26
N ASN A 364 -9.04 10.55 4.30
CA ASN A 364 -10.48 10.79 4.51
C ASN A 364 -10.80 12.16 5.12
N GLY A 365 -9.89 13.13 4.95
CA GLY A 365 -10.09 14.51 5.40
C GLY A 365 -10.64 15.42 4.31
N GLU A 366 -11.32 16.49 4.73
CA GLU A 366 -11.61 17.62 3.84
C GLU A 366 -10.35 18.51 3.80
N ASP A 367 -9.57 18.39 2.73
CA ASP A 367 -8.47 19.31 2.51
C ASP A 367 -9.06 20.71 2.25
N GLY A 368 -8.99 21.61 3.24
CA GLY A 368 -9.41 23.01 3.13
C GLY A 368 -8.59 23.87 2.15
N ASN A 369 -7.90 23.22 1.19
CA ASN A 369 -7.12 23.86 0.14
C ASN A 369 -7.91 23.76 -1.17
N ASP A 370 -8.84 24.70 -1.36
CA ASP A 370 -9.83 24.82 -2.46
C ASP A 370 -9.28 24.88 -3.90
N ASN A 371 -8.02 24.54 -4.15
CA ASN A 371 -7.41 24.63 -5.49
C ASN A 371 -6.95 23.31 -6.11
N SER A 372 -7.13 22.17 -5.44
CA SER A 372 -6.93 20.86 -6.08
C SER A 372 -8.29 20.22 -6.35
N GLN A 373 -8.82 20.44 -7.55
CA GLN A 373 -9.82 19.54 -8.12
C GLN A 373 -9.18 18.16 -8.28
N GLY A 374 -9.26 17.35 -7.24
CA GLY A 374 -8.86 15.95 -7.26
C GLY A 374 -9.80 15.20 -8.18
N ASN A 375 -9.28 14.74 -9.31
CA ASN A 375 -9.97 13.80 -10.17
C ASN A 375 -10.07 12.49 -9.36
N GLU A 376 -11.28 12.09 -8.93
CA GLU A 376 -11.55 10.93 -8.06
C GLU A 376 -11.05 9.57 -8.59
N ASN A 377 -10.44 9.54 -9.79
CA ASN A 377 -9.89 8.37 -10.44
C ASN A 377 -8.35 8.30 -10.46
N GLN A 378 -7.62 9.22 -9.83
CA GLN A 378 -6.18 9.10 -9.68
C GLN A 378 -5.83 8.57 -8.29
N GLN A 379 -5.63 7.26 -8.21
CA GLN A 379 -4.93 6.63 -7.10
C GLN A 379 -3.61 7.39 -6.87
N PRO A 380 -3.35 7.92 -5.67
CA PRO A 380 -2.11 8.67 -5.43
C PRO A 380 -0.94 7.71 -5.64
N ALA A 381 -0.27 7.84 -6.77
CA ALA A 381 0.98 7.15 -7.02
C ALA A 381 1.97 7.71 -5.99
N GLY A 382 2.20 6.98 -4.90
CA GLY A 382 3.08 7.39 -3.81
C GLY A 382 4.45 7.85 -4.30
N ILE A 383 5.13 8.68 -3.52
CA ILE A 383 6.42 9.28 -3.91
C ILE A 383 7.51 8.22 -3.85
N VAL A 384 8.17 7.93 -4.97
CA VAL A 384 9.34 7.05 -5.01
C VAL A 384 10.61 7.85 -4.75
N ILE A 385 11.34 7.48 -3.70
CA ILE A 385 12.64 8.04 -3.33
C ILE A 385 13.73 7.06 -3.79
N GLN A 386 14.60 7.50 -4.70
CA GLN A 386 15.72 6.68 -5.15
C GLN A 386 16.78 6.52 -4.05
N PRO A 387 17.65 5.50 -4.12
CA PRO A 387 18.75 5.32 -3.18
C PRO A 387 19.58 6.60 -3.01
N HIS A 388 19.84 7.00 -1.77
CA HIS A 388 20.60 8.19 -1.39
C HIS A 388 19.99 9.53 -1.82
N GLU A 389 18.71 9.55 -2.21
CA GLU A 389 17.94 10.78 -2.42
C GLU A 389 17.11 11.14 -1.18
N CYS A 390 16.60 12.37 -1.19
CA CYS A 390 15.81 12.93 -0.12
C CYS A 390 14.60 13.72 -0.63
N VAL A 391 13.54 13.71 0.17
CA VAL A 391 12.32 14.47 -0.07
C VAL A 391 11.89 15.20 1.20
N GLU A 392 11.33 16.39 1.03
CA GLU A 392 10.66 17.15 2.07
C GLU A 392 9.15 17.02 1.89
N LEU A 393 8.44 16.64 2.94
CA LEU A 393 6.99 16.50 2.96
C LEU A 393 6.40 17.63 3.78
N VAL A 394 5.35 18.27 3.26
CA VAL A 394 4.73 19.43 3.87
C VAL A 394 3.22 19.28 3.93
N PHE A 395 2.67 19.34 5.14
CA PHE A 395 1.26 19.60 5.37
C PHE A 395 1.09 21.00 5.96
N LYS A 396 0.18 21.77 5.38
CA LYS A 396 -0.26 23.08 5.89
C LYS A 396 -1.76 23.20 5.70
N GLY A 397 -2.51 23.18 6.80
CA GLY A 397 -3.95 23.31 6.73
C GLY A 397 -4.65 22.85 8.00
N VAL A 398 -5.96 22.68 7.88
CA VAL A 398 -6.83 22.15 8.93
C VAL A 398 -6.88 20.64 8.82
N ILE A 399 -6.71 19.92 9.93
CA ILE A 399 -6.90 18.45 9.96
C ILE A 399 -8.39 18.19 10.20
N GLY A 400 -9.17 18.19 9.12
CA GLY A 400 -10.62 17.96 9.16
C GLY A 400 -11.00 16.51 8.85
N PHE A 401 -12.09 16.01 9.42
CA PHE A 401 -12.66 14.69 9.09
C PHE A 401 -14.18 14.76 8.86
N GLY A 402 -14.61 14.20 7.73
CA GLY A 402 -16.02 14.03 7.37
C GLY A 402 -16.82 15.33 7.24
N SER A 403 -18.13 15.18 6.96
CA SER A 403 -19.08 16.29 6.79
C SER A 403 -19.47 16.99 8.10
N SER A 404 -18.98 16.51 9.24
CA SER A 404 -19.29 16.98 10.60
C SER A 404 -18.54 18.23 11.05
N ASN A 405 -17.69 18.82 10.19
CA ASN A 405 -16.77 19.92 10.55
C ASN A 405 -15.89 19.60 11.78
N LEU A 406 -15.54 18.33 11.99
CA LEU A 406 -14.67 17.93 13.09
C LEU A 406 -13.23 18.23 12.69
N THR A 407 -12.57 19.05 13.49
CA THR A 407 -11.20 19.49 13.30
C THR A 407 -10.33 19.02 14.45
N LEU A 408 -9.23 18.36 14.14
CA LEU A 408 -8.18 18.02 15.09
C LEU A 408 -7.07 19.06 15.05
N VAL A 409 -6.64 19.47 16.24
CA VAL A 409 -5.55 20.43 16.42
C VAL A 409 -4.54 19.81 17.39
N PRO A 410 -3.28 19.54 16.97
CA PRO A 410 -2.24 19.03 17.86
C PRO A 410 -2.09 19.90 19.13
N SER A 411 -2.14 19.28 20.30
CA SER A 411 -1.83 19.90 21.58
C SER A 411 -0.32 20.13 21.70
N LEU A 412 0.11 21.40 21.71
CA LEU A 412 1.52 21.76 21.87
C LEU A 412 1.87 22.11 23.33
N THR A 413 1.32 21.34 24.26
CA THR A 413 1.66 21.45 25.68
C THR A 413 3.11 21.01 25.89
N ALA A 414 3.91 21.85 26.56
CA ALA A 414 5.33 21.57 26.78
C ALA A 414 5.50 20.26 27.57
N GLY A 415 6.38 19.38 27.08
CA GLY A 415 6.62 18.07 27.68
C GLY A 415 5.72 16.95 27.16
N SER A 416 4.64 17.24 26.41
CA SER A 416 3.87 16.20 25.71
C SER A 416 4.73 15.56 24.61
N THR A 417 4.43 14.30 24.30
CA THR A 417 5.17 13.49 23.33
C THR A 417 4.32 13.19 22.11
N TYR A 418 4.94 13.24 20.93
CA TYR A 418 4.37 12.80 19.67
C TYR A 418 5.20 11.66 19.09
N THR A 419 4.52 10.67 18.52
CA THR A 419 5.15 9.61 17.74
C THR A 419 4.83 9.83 16.26
N ILE A 420 5.87 9.98 15.45
CA ILE A 420 5.76 10.08 13.99
C ILE A 420 6.16 8.73 13.41
N HIS A 421 5.28 8.15 12.61
CA HIS A 421 5.52 6.85 11.98
C HIS A 421 5.47 7.00 10.47
N ILE A 422 6.63 6.86 9.82
CA ILE A 422 6.70 6.81 8.35
C ILE A 422 6.57 5.36 7.93
N ILE A 423 5.64 5.11 7.02
CA ILE A 423 5.37 3.81 6.43
C ILE A 423 5.54 3.95 4.92
N ALA A 424 6.45 3.18 4.36
CA ALA A 424 6.69 3.12 2.93
C ALA A 424 6.40 1.71 2.40
N SER A 425 6.53 1.53 1.09
CA SER A 425 6.60 0.21 0.46
C SER A 425 7.74 -0.61 1.05
N ASN A 426 7.88 -1.89 0.69
CA ASN A 426 9.04 -2.72 1.04
C ASN A 426 9.45 -2.72 2.52
N SER A 427 8.46 -2.68 3.43
CA SER A 427 8.65 -2.68 4.89
C SER A 427 9.59 -1.60 5.40
N ALA A 428 9.92 -0.60 4.57
CA ALA A 428 10.74 0.52 5.01
C ALA A 428 9.89 1.40 5.92
N GLU A 429 10.22 1.42 7.19
CA GLU A 429 9.54 2.23 8.17
C GLU A 429 10.51 2.91 9.13
N GLN A 430 10.04 3.98 9.76
CA GLN A 430 10.77 4.65 10.82
C GLN A 430 9.77 5.28 11.80
N LYS A 431 9.97 5.00 13.09
CA LYS A 431 9.27 5.68 14.18
C LYS A 431 10.20 6.72 14.82
N LEU A 432 9.70 7.91 15.06
CA LEU A 432 10.36 8.99 15.80
C LEU A 432 9.49 9.38 16.99
N GLU A 433 10.07 9.43 18.16
CA GLU A 433 9.43 9.99 19.35
C GLU A 433 9.98 11.40 19.58
N CYS A 434 9.09 12.38 19.70
CA CYS A 434 9.39 13.80 19.75
C CYS A 434 8.71 14.46 20.95
N THR A 435 9.47 15.18 21.78
CA THR A 435 8.89 15.97 22.88
C THR A 435 8.65 17.42 22.45
N VAL A 436 7.55 18.02 22.90
CA VAL A 436 7.21 19.43 22.65
C VAL A 436 8.12 20.35 23.47
N PRO A 437 8.73 21.41 22.88
CA PRO A 437 8.57 21.89 21.51
C PRO A 437 9.21 20.95 20.49
N VAL A 438 8.41 20.53 19.49
CA VAL A 438 8.83 19.53 18.52
C VAL A 438 9.82 20.15 17.54
N SER A 439 11.04 19.63 17.54
CA SER A 439 12.16 20.09 16.72
C SER A 439 13.09 18.91 16.43
N PRO A 440 14.00 19.02 15.45
CA PRO A 440 14.99 17.97 15.20
C PRO A 440 15.77 17.54 16.45
N ALA A 441 15.98 18.46 17.40
CA ALA A 441 16.74 18.19 18.62
C ALA A 441 15.91 17.50 19.73
N SER A 442 14.58 17.57 19.67
CA SER A 442 13.70 16.93 20.65
C SER A 442 13.20 15.56 20.20
N CYS A 443 13.65 15.08 19.05
CA CYS A 443 13.24 13.82 18.47
C CYS A 443 14.34 12.78 18.49
N ARG A 444 13.95 11.54 18.77
CA ARG A 444 14.82 10.37 18.72
C ARG A 444 14.15 9.25 17.94
N PRO A 445 14.90 8.45 17.16
CA PRO A 445 14.41 7.17 16.68
C PRO A 445 13.89 6.35 17.85
N VAL A 446 12.72 5.75 17.68
CA VAL A 446 12.30 4.66 18.57
C VAL A 446 13.11 3.46 18.12
N THR A 447 14.17 3.13 18.86
CA THR A 447 14.79 1.81 18.70
C THR A 447 13.78 0.81 19.21
N SER A 448 13.49 -0.22 18.41
CA SER A 448 12.78 -1.40 18.89
C SER A 448 13.68 -2.08 19.93
N ASP A 449 13.72 -1.54 21.14
CA ASP A 449 14.36 -2.18 22.27
C ASP A 449 13.55 -3.44 22.56
N ASN A 450 14.19 -4.60 22.36
CA ASN A 450 13.80 -5.94 22.78
C ASN A 450 12.60 -5.99 23.75
N ASN A 451 11.42 -6.31 23.23
CA ASN A 451 10.40 -7.00 24.01
C ASN A 451 10.46 -8.49 23.68
N ASP A 452 11.45 -9.16 24.28
CA ASP A 452 11.32 -10.55 24.69
C ASP A 452 11.78 -10.62 26.16
N SER A 453 10.81 -10.62 27.06
CA SER A 453 10.89 -11.16 28.42
C SER A 453 9.83 -12.24 28.56
#